data_AF-A0AAW7XVZ2-F1
#
_entry.id   AF-A0AAW7XVZ2-F1
#
_cell.length_a   1.000
_cell.length_b   1.000
_cell.length_c   1.000
_cell.angle_alpha   90.00
_cell.angle_beta   90.00
_cell.angle_gamma   90.00
#
_symmetry.space_group_name_H-M   'P 1'
#
loop_
_entity.id
_entity.type
_entity.pdbx_description
1 polymer ?
#
loop_
_entity_poly.entity_id
_entity_poly.type
_entity_poly.pdbx_seq_one_letter_code
_entity_poly.pdbx_strand_id
1 'polypeptide(L)'
;MAMIGYARVSTVGQTLEGQVAALNEAGANYVVEETGSGGDRDRPALRKLLQRIKRGDVLLVVRIDRLARSVAHLLEVIEDLEAKGAGFRSLGDPVDTTTAQGKFTLQILGAVAELERALIRERTIAGLETARRAGRVGGNPKLKARDPEALKAVARARDDHFFDEINAKADEWLAAVRRMRPDKSWQAVADTINRQHPAPSQPWSPDRVKRAARRFVKDGMLDAAVMSRAPKAQPSDRLAAIVAAMVKANPKITLREIARALEQMRERSPSGATQWSVSSVKMLKDRAVRMGLVGETNR
;
A
#
# COMPACT_ATOMS: atom_id res chain seq x y z
N MET A 1 -10.65 -34.09 -11.26
CA MET A 1 -11.17 -34.32 -9.91
C MET A 1 -10.08 -35.00 -9.12
N ALA A 2 -9.23 -34.21 -8.50
CA ALA A 2 -8.18 -34.69 -7.61
C ALA A 2 -8.60 -34.49 -6.14
N MET A 3 -8.33 -35.49 -5.32
CA MET A 3 -8.40 -35.41 -3.86
C MET A 3 -7.04 -34.93 -3.37
N ILE A 4 -6.98 -33.77 -2.72
CA ILE A 4 -5.71 -33.17 -2.30
C ILE A 4 -5.66 -33.13 -0.78
N GLY A 5 -4.72 -33.86 -0.18
CA GLY A 5 -4.54 -33.88 1.26
C GLY A 5 -3.80 -32.67 1.78
N TYR A 6 -4.17 -32.17 2.96
CA TYR A 6 -3.41 -31.17 3.70
C TYR A 6 -3.18 -31.61 5.14
N ALA A 7 -1.91 -31.68 5.55
CA ALA A 7 -1.47 -32.13 6.86
C ALA A 7 -0.61 -31.06 7.54
N ARG A 8 -0.83 -30.86 8.86
CA ARG A 8 -0.12 -29.83 9.62
C ARG A 8 0.26 -30.26 11.04
N VAL A 9 1.44 -29.85 11.47
CA VAL A 9 1.91 -29.97 12.87
C VAL A 9 2.46 -28.64 13.41
N SER A 10 2.28 -28.42 14.72
CA SER A 10 2.61 -27.15 15.40
C SER A 10 4.04 -27.07 15.94
N THR A 11 4.82 -28.15 15.91
CA THR A 11 6.11 -28.26 16.61
C THR A 11 7.01 -29.32 15.99
N VAL A 12 8.34 -29.12 16.13
CA VAL A 12 9.37 -30.14 15.85
C VAL A 12 9.22 -31.25 16.89
N GLY A 13 8.73 -32.43 16.47
CA GLY A 13 8.51 -33.59 17.35
C GLY A 13 7.11 -34.23 17.25
N GLN A 14 6.14 -33.57 16.61
CA GLN A 14 4.90 -34.24 16.17
C GLN A 14 5.13 -34.80 14.75
N THR A 15 4.82 -36.08 14.53
CA THR A 15 4.99 -36.68 13.20
C THR A 15 3.76 -36.43 12.34
N LEU A 16 4.00 -36.01 11.09
CA LEU A 16 2.96 -35.87 10.06
C LEU A 16 2.53 -37.23 9.50
N GLU A 17 3.32 -38.27 9.74
CA GLU A 17 3.16 -39.63 9.23
C GLU A 17 1.73 -40.17 9.40
N GLY A 18 1.16 -40.06 10.61
CA GLY A 18 -0.21 -40.51 10.88
C GLY A 18 -1.27 -39.74 10.09
N GLN A 19 -1.07 -38.44 9.86
CA GLN A 19 -1.99 -37.64 9.05
C GLN A 19 -1.86 -37.98 7.56
N VAL A 20 -0.63 -38.10 7.08
CA VAL A 20 -0.33 -38.44 5.68
C VAL A 20 -0.88 -39.83 5.35
N ALA A 21 -0.68 -40.82 6.22
CA ALA A 21 -1.22 -42.16 6.06
C ALA A 21 -2.75 -42.15 5.95
N ALA A 22 -3.45 -41.46 6.88
CA ALA A 22 -4.90 -41.35 6.85
C ALA A 22 -5.43 -40.64 5.58
N LEU A 23 -4.73 -39.61 5.10
CA LEU A 23 -5.10 -38.90 3.88
C LEU A 23 -4.90 -39.76 2.63
N ASN A 24 -3.80 -40.52 2.58
CA ASN A 24 -3.53 -41.44 1.48
C ASN A 24 -4.55 -42.60 1.46
N GLU A 25 -4.89 -43.15 2.62
CA GLU A 25 -5.92 -44.19 2.77
C GLU A 25 -7.31 -43.68 2.33
N ALA A 26 -7.61 -42.40 2.60
CA ALA A 26 -8.81 -41.74 2.12
C ALA A 26 -8.80 -41.39 0.62
N GLY A 27 -7.72 -41.74 -0.11
CA GLY A 27 -7.61 -41.58 -1.55
C GLY A 27 -7.02 -40.24 -2.02
N ALA A 28 -6.27 -39.53 -1.16
CA ALA A 28 -5.54 -38.34 -1.59
C ALA A 28 -4.53 -38.66 -2.70
N ASN A 29 -4.57 -37.91 -3.81
CA ASN A 29 -3.63 -38.03 -4.91
C ASN A 29 -2.22 -37.57 -4.52
N TYR A 30 -2.15 -36.53 -3.70
CA TYR A 30 -0.92 -36.07 -3.04
C TYR A 30 -1.28 -35.31 -1.76
N VAL A 31 -0.33 -35.25 -0.83
CA VAL A 31 -0.48 -34.56 0.45
C VAL A 31 0.47 -33.36 0.50
N VAL A 32 -0.07 -32.20 0.86
CA VAL A 32 0.70 -31.00 1.16
C VAL A 32 0.94 -30.94 2.66
N GLU A 33 2.21 -30.99 3.04
CA GLU A 33 2.67 -30.94 4.41
C GLU A 33 3.06 -29.51 4.81
N GLU A 34 2.61 -29.07 5.98
CA GLU A 34 3.00 -27.78 6.54
C GLU A 34 3.47 -27.92 7.99
N THR A 35 4.69 -27.47 8.26
CA THR A 35 5.24 -27.37 9.61
C THR A 35 5.31 -25.91 10.01
N GLY A 36 4.68 -25.54 11.12
CA GLY A 36 4.75 -24.16 11.60
C GLY A 36 4.12 -23.97 12.98
N SER A 37 4.74 -23.13 13.81
CA SER A 37 4.26 -22.84 15.16
C SER A 37 2.82 -22.31 15.14
N GLY A 38 2.07 -22.56 16.21
CA GLY A 38 0.67 -22.12 16.34
C GLY A 38 0.47 -20.60 16.26
N GLY A 39 1.54 -19.80 16.32
CA GLY A 39 1.53 -18.34 16.19
C GLY A 39 1.82 -17.81 14.78
N ASP A 40 2.48 -18.59 13.92
CA ASP A 40 2.95 -18.09 12.62
C ASP A 40 1.79 -18.01 11.61
N ARG A 41 1.45 -16.80 11.15
CA ARG A 41 0.29 -16.51 10.28
C ARG A 41 0.51 -16.91 8.84
N ASP A 42 1.76 -17.05 8.38
CA ASP A 42 2.03 -16.93 6.95
C ASP A 42 1.60 -18.16 6.12
N ARG A 43 1.36 -19.32 6.75
CA ARG A 43 0.84 -20.58 6.13
C ARG A 43 1.06 -20.70 4.61
N PRO A 44 2.31 -20.65 4.15
CA PRO A 44 2.61 -20.46 2.73
C PRO A 44 2.26 -21.71 1.91
N ALA A 45 2.31 -22.90 2.51
CA ALA A 45 1.97 -24.14 1.82
C ALA A 45 0.45 -24.23 1.59
N LEU A 46 -0.35 -23.91 2.62
CA LEU A 46 -1.81 -23.82 2.47
C LEU A 46 -2.20 -22.78 1.42
N ARG A 47 -1.60 -21.59 1.44
CA ARG A 47 -1.90 -20.53 0.47
C ARG A 47 -1.59 -20.95 -0.97
N LYS A 48 -0.41 -21.56 -1.20
CA LYS A 48 -0.03 -22.10 -2.51
C LYS A 48 -0.94 -23.25 -2.96
N LEU A 49 -1.37 -24.10 -2.03
CA LEU A 49 -2.33 -25.16 -2.31
C LEU A 49 -3.66 -24.58 -2.78
N LEU A 50 -4.24 -23.65 -2.03
CA LEU A 50 -5.52 -23.01 -2.40
C LEU A 50 -5.45 -22.30 -3.76
N GLN A 51 -4.30 -21.73 -4.14
CA GLN A 51 -4.10 -21.14 -5.47
C GLN A 51 -4.06 -22.17 -6.61
N ARG A 52 -3.62 -23.41 -6.33
CA ARG A 52 -3.48 -24.49 -7.32
C ARG A 52 -4.73 -25.33 -7.52
N ILE A 53 -5.65 -25.30 -6.56
CA ILE A 53 -6.92 -26.04 -6.61
C ILE A 53 -7.74 -25.61 -7.82
N LYS A 54 -8.29 -26.60 -8.53
CA LYS A 54 -9.13 -26.40 -9.71
C LYS A 54 -10.57 -26.85 -9.45
N ARG A 55 -11.45 -26.50 -10.38
CA ARG A 55 -12.85 -26.94 -10.37
C ARG A 55 -12.93 -28.47 -10.33
N GLY A 56 -13.74 -28.98 -9.42
CA GLY A 56 -13.97 -30.41 -9.21
C GLY A 56 -12.90 -31.11 -8.37
N ASP A 57 -11.90 -30.40 -7.85
CA ASP A 57 -10.99 -30.96 -6.85
C ASP A 57 -11.64 -30.92 -5.46
N VAL A 58 -11.12 -31.72 -4.52
CA VAL A 58 -11.60 -31.75 -3.13
C VAL A 58 -10.41 -31.65 -2.20
N LEU A 59 -10.43 -30.67 -1.30
CA LEU A 59 -9.46 -30.54 -0.23
C LEU A 59 -9.81 -31.49 0.92
N LEU A 60 -8.91 -32.43 1.20
CA LEU A 60 -9.01 -33.39 2.30
C LEU A 60 -8.14 -32.97 3.49
N VAL A 61 -8.71 -33.04 4.69
CA VAL A 61 -8.00 -32.84 5.94
C VAL A 61 -8.40 -33.92 6.94
N VAL A 62 -7.48 -34.30 7.83
CA VAL A 62 -7.80 -35.30 8.86
C VAL A 62 -8.81 -34.73 9.87
N ARG A 63 -8.62 -33.47 10.27
CA ARG A 63 -9.51 -32.73 11.15
C ARG A 63 -9.48 -31.23 10.86
N ILE A 64 -10.57 -30.54 11.19
CA ILE A 64 -10.73 -29.09 11.00
C ILE A 64 -9.68 -28.29 11.77
N ASP A 65 -9.28 -28.70 12.98
CA ASP A 65 -8.26 -27.99 13.79
C ASP A 65 -6.88 -27.96 13.13
N ARG A 66 -6.61 -28.90 12.21
CA ARG A 66 -5.38 -28.93 11.41
C ARG A 66 -5.42 -27.95 10.25
N LEU A 67 -6.61 -27.61 9.77
CA LEU A 67 -6.84 -26.63 8.71
C LEU A 67 -7.05 -25.22 9.23
N ALA A 68 -7.86 -25.00 10.26
CA ALA A 68 -8.34 -23.68 10.65
C ALA A 68 -8.18 -23.42 12.15
N ARG A 69 -7.84 -22.17 12.50
CA ARG A 69 -7.69 -21.71 13.90
C ARG A 69 -8.96 -21.12 14.49
N SER A 70 -9.95 -20.87 13.64
CA SER A 70 -11.26 -20.35 14.00
C SER A 70 -12.27 -20.83 12.97
N VAL A 71 -13.55 -20.82 13.34
CA VAL A 71 -14.64 -21.14 12.41
C VAL A 71 -14.70 -20.11 11.27
N ALA A 72 -14.39 -18.83 11.53
CA ALA A 72 -14.29 -17.81 10.47
C ALA A 72 -13.27 -18.20 9.40
N HIS A 73 -12.06 -18.58 9.81
CA HIS A 73 -11.02 -19.00 8.88
C HIS A 73 -11.39 -20.29 8.14
N LEU A 74 -12.14 -21.20 8.75
CA LEU A 74 -12.67 -22.37 8.05
C LEU A 74 -13.64 -21.96 6.94
N LEU A 75 -14.59 -21.08 7.27
CA LEU A 75 -15.59 -20.59 6.30
C LEU A 75 -14.93 -19.84 5.14
N GLU A 76 -13.95 -18.97 5.41
CA GLU A 76 -13.16 -18.28 4.38
C GLU A 76 -12.51 -19.27 3.40
N VAL A 77 -11.87 -20.34 3.94
CA VAL A 77 -11.25 -21.37 3.10
C VAL A 77 -12.30 -22.12 2.27
N ILE A 78 -13.46 -22.42 2.84
CA ILE A 78 -14.51 -23.14 2.12
C ILE A 78 -15.15 -22.25 1.04
N GLU A 79 -15.41 -20.98 1.31
CA GLU A 79 -15.90 -20.02 0.32
C GLU A 79 -14.92 -19.89 -0.86
N ASP A 80 -13.62 -19.81 -0.57
CA ASP A 80 -12.57 -19.79 -1.60
C ASP A 80 -12.56 -21.05 -2.48
N LEU A 81 -12.87 -22.21 -1.90
CA LEU A 81 -12.99 -23.48 -2.63
C LEU A 81 -14.27 -23.52 -3.47
N GLU A 82 -15.41 -23.15 -2.89
CA GLU A 82 -16.70 -23.14 -3.57
C GLU A 82 -16.69 -22.14 -4.74
N ALA A 83 -16.07 -20.97 -4.58
CA ALA A 83 -15.90 -19.99 -5.66
C ALA A 83 -15.11 -20.55 -6.86
N LYS A 84 -14.20 -21.51 -6.61
CA LYS A 84 -13.46 -22.24 -7.65
C LYS A 84 -14.20 -23.47 -8.16
N GLY A 85 -15.35 -23.81 -7.58
CA GLY A 85 -16.09 -25.04 -7.84
C GLY A 85 -15.38 -26.29 -7.32
N ALA A 86 -14.60 -26.16 -6.25
CA ALA A 86 -13.94 -27.24 -5.53
C ALA A 86 -14.70 -27.58 -4.24
N GLY A 87 -14.49 -28.80 -3.72
CA GLY A 87 -15.07 -29.29 -2.48
C GLY A 87 -14.09 -29.27 -1.30
N PHE A 88 -14.63 -29.49 -0.11
CA PHE A 88 -13.89 -29.65 1.14
C PHE A 88 -14.45 -30.85 1.90
N ARG A 89 -13.57 -31.67 2.47
CA ARG A 89 -13.97 -32.80 3.32
C ARG A 89 -12.99 -32.99 4.46
N SER A 90 -13.53 -33.12 5.67
CA SER A 90 -12.80 -33.60 6.84
C SER A 90 -13.02 -35.11 7.01
N LEU A 91 -11.98 -35.85 7.40
CA LEU A 91 -12.08 -37.29 7.67
C LEU A 91 -12.63 -37.58 9.08
N GLY A 92 -12.25 -36.77 10.06
CA GLY A 92 -12.62 -36.94 11.47
C GLY A 92 -13.81 -36.09 11.92
N ASP A 93 -14.32 -35.20 11.08
CA ASP A 93 -15.44 -34.31 11.39
C ASP A 93 -16.59 -34.53 10.39
N PRO A 94 -17.86 -34.29 10.77
CA PRO A 94 -19.03 -34.49 9.91
C PRO A 94 -19.20 -33.36 8.86
N VAL A 95 -18.10 -32.90 8.26
CA VAL A 95 -18.09 -31.79 7.31
C VAL A 95 -17.56 -32.28 5.96
N ASP A 96 -18.49 -32.42 5.02
CA ASP A 96 -18.22 -32.72 3.62
C ASP A 96 -19.09 -31.85 2.71
N THR A 97 -18.48 -30.82 2.12
CA THR A 97 -19.19 -29.86 1.26
C THR A 97 -19.52 -30.41 -0.11
N THR A 98 -19.12 -31.64 -0.44
CA THR A 98 -19.57 -32.32 -1.65
C THR A 98 -20.98 -32.92 -1.49
N THR A 99 -21.51 -32.93 -0.27
CA THR A 99 -22.84 -33.46 0.06
C THR A 99 -23.78 -32.39 0.59
N ALA A 100 -25.09 -32.51 0.33
CA ALA A 100 -26.09 -31.58 0.87
C ALA A 100 -26.12 -31.59 2.40
N GLN A 101 -25.97 -32.77 3.02
CA GLN A 101 -25.93 -32.93 4.46
C GLN A 101 -24.71 -32.24 5.07
N GLY A 102 -23.51 -32.43 4.51
CA GLY A 102 -22.31 -31.78 5.04
C GLY A 102 -22.30 -30.27 4.84
N LYS A 103 -22.90 -29.75 3.75
CA LYS A 103 -23.15 -28.31 3.59
C LYS A 103 -24.08 -27.75 4.68
N PHE A 104 -25.17 -28.47 4.99
CA PHE A 104 -26.07 -28.08 6.07
C PHE A 104 -25.38 -28.08 7.44
N THR A 105 -24.58 -29.13 7.73
CA THR A 105 -23.79 -29.19 8.97
C THR A 105 -22.81 -28.01 9.07
N LEU A 106 -22.15 -27.65 7.97
CA LEU A 106 -21.28 -26.47 7.94
C LEU A 106 -22.02 -25.18 8.26
N GLN A 107 -23.22 -24.98 7.70
CA GLN A 107 -24.04 -23.79 7.96
C GLN A 107 -24.44 -23.71 9.44
N ILE A 108 -24.82 -24.84 10.05
CA ILE A 108 -25.10 -24.89 11.49
C ILE A 108 -23.86 -24.51 12.30
N LEU A 109 -22.70 -25.09 11.99
CA LEU A 109 -21.45 -24.78 12.69
C LEU A 109 -21.08 -23.30 12.56
N GLY A 110 -21.30 -22.71 11.38
CA GLY A 110 -21.14 -21.27 11.14
C GLY A 110 -22.06 -20.44 12.04
N ALA A 111 -23.36 -20.74 12.05
CA ALA A 111 -24.35 -20.03 12.85
C ALA A 111 -24.08 -20.14 14.37
N VAL A 112 -23.69 -21.32 14.85
CA VAL A 112 -23.30 -21.52 16.26
C VAL A 112 -22.07 -20.69 16.60
N ALA A 113 -21.07 -20.65 15.73
CA ALA A 113 -19.86 -19.86 15.96
C ALA A 113 -20.12 -18.34 15.97
N GLU A 114 -21.07 -17.86 15.16
CA GLU A 114 -21.52 -16.47 15.22
C GLU A 114 -22.25 -16.17 16.52
N LEU A 115 -23.16 -17.05 16.94
CA LEU A 115 -23.86 -16.93 18.21
C LEU A 115 -22.89 -16.87 19.40
N GLU A 116 -21.90 -17.77 19.46
CA GLU A 116 -20.89 -17.75 20.52
C GLU A 116 -20.09 -16.43 20.55
N ARG A 117 -19.68 -15.90 19.38
CA ARG A 117 -19.01 -14.59 19.31
C ARG A 117 -19.90 -13.46 19.81
N ALA A 118 -21.18 -13.46 19.43
CA ALA A 118 -22.13 -12.47 19.90
C ALA A 118 -22.29 -12.53 21.43
N LEU A 119 -22.46 -13.73 22.00
CA LEU A 119 -22.58 -13.93 23.44
C LEU A 119 -21.33 -13.52 24.21
N ILE A 120 -20.13 -13.84 23.70
CA ILE A 120 -18.86 -13.39 24.30
C ILE A 120 -18.79 -11.86 24.30
N ARG A 121 -19.17 -11.22 23.18
CA ARG A 121 -19.20 -9.76 23.07
C ARG A 121 -20.18 -9.15 24.06
N GLU A 122 -21.40 -9.65 24.14
CA GLU A 122 -22.43 -9.18 25.08
C GLU A 122 -21.95 -9.29 26.52
N ARG A 123 -21.41 -10.45 26.91
CA ARG A 123 -20.87 -10.67 28.26
C ARG A 123 -19.69 -9.75 28.57
N THR A 124 -18.83 -9.49 27.57
CA THR A 124 -17.70 -8.56 27.71
C THR A 124 -18.19 -7.13 27.92
N ILE A 125 -19.18 -6.68 27.15
CA ILE A 125 -19.77 -5.34 27.29
C ILE A 125 -20.43 -5.21 28.67
N ALA A 126 -21.26 -6.16 29.08
CA ALA A 126 -21.89 -6.17 30.41
C ALA A 126 -20.86 -6.16 31.55
N GLY A 127 -19.77 -6.91 31.40
CA GLY A 127 -18.65 -6.92 32.34
C GLY A 127 -17.92 -5.57 32.39
N LEU A 128 -17.67 -4.94 31.24
CA LEU A 128 -17.06 -3.62 31.14
C LEU A 128 -17.95 -2.52 31.74
N GLU A 129 -19.27 -2.59 31.54
CA GLU A 129 -20.23 -1.67 32.16
C GLU A 129 -20.24 -1.79 33.68
N THR A 130 -20.27 -3.02 34.19
CA THR A 130 -20.15 -3.29 35.63
C THR A 130 -18.84 -2.75 36.19
N ALA A 131 -17.72 -3.01 35.51
CA ALA A 131 -16.41 -2.49 35.90
C ALA A 131 -16.38 -0.95 35.91
N ARG A 132 -16.97 -0.31 34.89
CA ARG A 132 -17.06 1.14 34.78
C ARG A 132 -17.91 1.76 35.89
N ARG A 133 -19.05 1.16 36.26
CA ARG A 133 -19.88 1.57 37.41
C ARG A 133 -19.10 1.47 38.73
N ALA A 134 -18.22 0.47 38.85
CA ALA A 134 -17.30 0.32 39.98
C ALA A 134 -16.03 1.21 39.87
N GLY A 135 -15.99 2.18 38.96
CA GLY A 135 -14.85 3.11 38.78
C GLY A 135 -13.62 2.52 38.06
N ARG A 136 -13.65 1.24 37.66
CA ARG A 136 -12.56 0.57 36.95
C ARG A 136 -12.69 0.81 35.44
N VAL A 137 -12.09 1.89 34.96
CA VAL A 137 -12.05 2.21 33.51
C VAL A 137 -10.77 1.62 32.90
N GLY A 138 -10.90 0.76 31.88
CA GLY A 138 -9.75 0.20 31.13
C GLY A 138 -9.00 1.22 30.27
N GLY A 139 -7.83 0.84 29.75
CA GLY A 139 -6.94 1.69 28.93
C GLY A 139 -5.61 2.02 29.62
N ASN A 140 -4.59 2.45 28.86
CA ASN A 140 -3.25 2.71 29.39
C ASN A 140 -3.27 3.87 30.42
N PRO A 141 -2.93 3.62 31.70
CA PRO A 141 -2.95 4.65 32.74
C PRO A 141 -2.08 5.86 32.41
N LYS A 142 -0.89 5.66 31.80
CA LYS A 142 0.02 6.75 31.41
C LYS A 142 -0.60 7.65 30.34
N LEU A 143 -1.31 7.08 29.36
CA LEU A 143 -2.00 7.87 28.35
C LEU A 143 -3.18 8.66 28.93
N LYS A 144 -3.91 8.09 29.89
CA LYS A 144 -4.99 8.80 30.59
C LYS A 144 -4.46 9.97 31.42
N ALA A 145 -3.31 9.78 32.06
CA ALA A 145 -2.60 10.82 32.79
C ALA A 145 -1.92 11.86 31.89
N ARG A 146 -2.04 11.73 30.55
CA ARG A 146 -1.32 12.56 29.56
C ARG A 146 0.18 12.60 29.81
N ASP A 147 0.74 11.47 30.22
CA ASP A 147 2.18 11.30 30.43
C ASP A 147 2.95 11.65 29.13
N PRO A 148 3.88 12.62 29.17
CA PRO A 148 4.60 13.08 27.98
C PRO A 148 5.36 11.96 27.27
N GLU A 149 5.94 11.02 28.01
CA GLU A 149 6.71 9.91 27.43
C GLU A 149 5.81 8.88 26.76
N ALA A 150 4.67 8.54 27.36
CA ALA A 150 3.68 7.67 26.71
C ALA A 150 3.10 8.29 25.43
N LEU A 151 2.83 9.60 25.44
CA LEU A 151 2.37 10.33 24.24
C LEU A 151 3.44 10.35 23.15
N LYS A 152 4.71 10.61 23.49
CA LYS A 152 5.84 10.53 22.55
C LYS A 152 6.02 9.12 22.01
N ALA A 153 5.90 8.08 22.83
CA ALA A 153 6.03 6.70 22.40
C ALA A 153 4.93 6.31 21.40
N VAL A 154 3.68 6.70 21.65
CA VAL A 154 2.58 6.49 20.69
C VAL A 154 2.80 7.27 19.41
N ALA A 155 3.27 8.52 19.50
CA ALA A 155 3.60 9.32 18.31
C ALA A 155 4.71 8.67 17.48
N ARG A 156 5.80 8.20 18.13
CA ARG A 156 6.89 7.47 17.48
C ARG A 156 6.39 6.19 16.81
N ALA A 157 5.62 5.37 17.51
CA ALA A 157 5.09 4.12 16.95
C ALA A 157 4.20 4.37 15.71
N ARG A 158 3.41 5.45 15.72
CA ARG A 158 2.63 5.87 14.54
C ARG A 158 3.51 6.36 13.40
N ASP A 159 4.52 7.16 13.71
CA ASP A 159 5.48 7.67 12.72
C ASP A 159 6.29 6.53 12.09
N ASP A 160 6.73 5.55 12.88
CA ASP A 160 7.47 4.39 12.41
C ASP A 160 6.58 3.48 11.53
N HIS A 161 5.34 3.19 11.94
CA HIS A 161 4.40 2.44 11.09
C HIS A 161 4.09 3.15 9.76
N PHE A 162 3.86 4.46 9.80
CA PHE A 162 3.69 5.27 8.60
C PHE A 162 4.93 5.24 7.71
N PHE A 163 6.12 5.20 8.31
CA PHE A 163 7.38 5.13 7.61
C PHE A 163 7.60 3.75 6.97
N ASP A 164 7.25 2.66 7.64
CA ASP A 164 7.35 1.30 7.10
C ASP A 164 6.47 1.12 5.86
N GLU A 165 5.23 1.63 5.87
CA GLU A 165 4.36 1.63 4.69
C GLU A 165 4.93 2.45 3.52
N ILE A 166 5.60 3.56 3.83
CA ILE A 166 6.25 4.42 2.83
C ILE A 166 7.53 3.79 2.29
N ASN A 167 8.29 3.09 3.13
CA ASN A 167 9.50 2.36 2.76
C ASN A 167 9.19 1.20 1.81
N ALA A 168 8.09 0.50 2.02
CA ALA A 168 7.62 -0.55 1.11
C ALA A 168 7.39 -0.04 -0.33
N LYS A 169 7.23 1.28 -0.50
CA LYS A 169 7.07 1.96 -1.79
C LYS A 169 8.27 2.84 -2.17
N ALA A 170 9.42 2.66 -1.53
CA ALA A 170 10.60 3.49 -1.77
C ALA A 170 11.00 3.55 -3.25
N ASP A 171 10.86 2.44 -3.97
CA ASP A 171 11.20 2.34 -5.39
C ASP A 171 10.37 3.29 -6.28
N GLU A 172 9.15 3.66 -5.86
CA GLU A 172 8.25 4.53 -6.63
C GLU A 172 8.68 6.01 -6.60
N TRP A 173 9.34 6.47 -5.53
CA TRP A 173 9.55 7.91 -5.32
C TRP A 173 11.02 8.29 -5.08
N LEU A 174 11.86 7.37 -4.60
CA LEU A 174 13.24 7.66 -4.22
C LEU A 174 14.09 8.11 -5.42
N ALA A 175 13.88 7.50 -6.58
CA ALA A 175 14.55 7.88 -7.83
C ALA A 175 14.19 9.32 -8.25
N ALA A 176 12.92 9.70 -8.13
CA ALA A 176 12.48 11.06 -8.43
C ALA A 176 13.10 12.09 -7.49
N VAL A 177 13.20 11.78 -6.19
CA VAL A 177 13.84 12.64 -5.19
C VAL A 177 15.33 12.82 -5.48
N ARG A 178 16.07 11.72 -5.70
CA ARG A 178 17.52 11.76 -6.01
C ARG A 178 17.82 12.57 -7.27
N ARG A 179 16.96 12.48 -8.29
CA ARG A 179 17.15 13.17 -9.58
C ARG A 179 16.82 14.66 -9.52
N MET A 180 15.80 15.05 -8.73
CA MET A 180 15.21 16.39 -8.83
C MET A 180 15.60 17.32 -7.67
N ARG A 181 16.07 16.78 -6.55
CA ARG A 181 16.47 17.58 -5.38
C ARG A 181 17.99 17.69 -5.34
N PRO A 182 18.53 18.88 -5.01
CA PRO A 182 17.84 20.04 -4.44
C PRO A 182 17.23 21.05 -5.43
N ASP A 183 17.46 20.89 -6.73
CA ASP A 183 17.21 21.94 -7.73
C ASP A 183 15.72 22.26 -7.96
N LYS A 184 14.83 21.29 -7.77
CA LYS A 184 13.38 21.45 -7.96
C LYS A 184 12.63 21.51 -6.63
N SER A 185 11.48 22.18 -6.65
CA SER A 185 10.59 22.24 -5.48
C SER A 185 10.00 20.87 -5.15
N TRP A 186 9.64 20.66 -3.88
CA TRP A 186 8.93 19.45 -3.45
C TRP A 186 7.59 19.25 -4.18
N GLN A 187 6.96 20.33 -4.63
CA GLN A 187 5.78 20.26 -5.50
C GLN A 187 6.08 19.58 -6.83
N ALA A 188 7.12 20.04 -7.53
CA ALA A 188 7.51 19.46 -8.81
C ALA A 188 7.92 17.98 -8.68
N VAL A 189 8.52 17.60 -7.55
CA VAL A 189 8.84 16.20 -7.24
C VAL A 189 7.57 15.38 -7.07
N ALA A 190 6.63 15.83 -6.22
CA ALA A 190 5.35 15.16 -6.02
C ALA A 190 4.55 15.00 -7.32
N ASP A 191 4.48 16.06 -8.13
CA ASP A 191 3.80 16.03 -9.44
C ASP A 191 4.45 15.04 -10.41
N THR A 192 5.77 14.82 -10.31
CA THR A 192 6.49 13.86 -11.15
C THR A 192 6.23 12.43 -10.70
N ILE A 193 6.25 12.17 -9.39
CA ILE A 193 5.93 10.85 -8.83
C ILE A 193 4.49 10.46 -9.19
N ASN A 194 3.53 11.36 -8.99
CA ASN A 194 2.12 11.11 -9.30
C ASN A 194 1.87 10.87 -10.80
N ARG A 195 2.65 11.48 -11.70
CA ARG A 195 2.57 11.22 -13.14
C ARG A 195 3.16 9.87 -13.53
N GLN A 196 4.26 9.48 -12.90
CA GLN A 196 4.93 8.20 -13.15
C GLN A 196 4.15 7.01 -12.56
N HIS A 197 3.44 7.25 -11.45
CA HIS A 197 2.63 6.26 -10.75
C HIS A 197 1.21 6.81 -10.53
N PRO A 198 0.32 6.75 -11.54
CA PRO A 198 -1.01 7.36 -11.47
C PRO A 198 -2.05 6.56 -10.65
N ALA A 199 -1.69 5.43 -10.05
CA ALA A 199 -2.62 4.51 -9.37
C ALA A 199 -2.51 4.33 -7.83
N PRO A 200 -1.85 5.18 -7.03
CA PRO A 200 -1.95 5.01 -5.58
C PRO A 200 -3.34 5.46 -5.12
N SER A 201 -3.94 4.69 -4.21
CA SER A 201 -5.18 5.05 -3.48
C SER A 201 -5.12 6.42 -2.79
N GLN A 202 -3.92 7.01 -2.69
CA GLN A 202 -3.69 8.36 -2.20
C GLN A 202 -2.49 9.00 -2.93
N PRO A 203 -2.66 10.12 -3.64
CA PRO A 203 -1.57 10.80 -4.35
C PRO A 203 -0.51 11.34 -3.37
N TRP A 204 0.72 11.46 -3.84
CA TRP A 204 1.82 12.07 -3.10
C TRP A 204 1.62 13.57 -2.94
N SER A 205 1.69 14.06 -1.70
CA SER A 205 1.78 15.49 -1.41
C SER A 205 3.23 15.92 -1.17
N PRO A 206 3.59 17.20 -1.38
CA PRO A 206 4.95 17.71 -1.18
C PRO A 206 5.47 17.42 0.23
N ASP A 207 4.61 17.61 1.25
CA ASP A 207 4.97 17.36 2.65
C ASP A 207 5.13 15.88 2.97
N ARG A 208 4.38 15.00 2.30
CA ARG A 208 4.56 13.55 2.42
C ARG A 208 5.92 13.13 1.88
N VAL A 209 6.27 13.58 0.68
CA VAL A 209 7.59 13.29 0.06
C VAL A 209 8.72 13.88 0.92
N LYS A 210 8.59 15.12 1.38
CA LYS A 210 9.59 15.78 2.23
C LYS A 210 9.79 15.08 3.57
N ARG A 211 8.72 14.61 4.22
CA ARG A 211 8.81 13.84 5.48
C ARG A 211 9.50 12.50 5.25
N ALA A 212 9.15 11.79 4.19
CA ALA A 212 9.78 10.53 3.80
C ALA A 212 11.29 10.74 3.55
N ALA A 213 11.64 11.69 2.68
CA ALA A 213 13.03 12.01 2.37
C ALA A 213 13.85 12.41 3.61
N ARG A 214 13.28 13.17 4.55
CA ARG A 214 13.95 13.55 5.80
C ARG A 214 14.36 12.33 6.62
N ARG A 215 13.52 11.31 6.70
CA ARG A 215 13.84 10.09 7.47
C ARG A 215 14.90 9.26 6.76
N PHE A 216 14.86 9.14 5.43
CA PHE A 216 15.94 8.51 4.66
C PHE A 216 17.29 9.23 4.80
N VAL A 217 17.30 10.56 4.92
CA VAL A 217 18.52 11.32 5.24
C VAL A 217 19.01 10.98 6.64
N LYS A 218 18.11 10.92 7.63
CA LYS A 218 18.45 10.57 9.02
C LYS A 218 19.04 9.17 9.12
N ASP A 219 18.51 8.22 8.33
CA ASP A 219 18.95 6.82 8.32
C ASP A 219 20.12 6.58 7.33
N GLY A 220 20.67 7.64 6.73
CA GLY A 220 21.87 7.59 5.87
C GLY A 220 21.64 7.09 4.43
N MET A 221 20.38 6.94 4.00
CA MET A 221 19.99 6.38 2.70
C MET A 221 19.80 7.44 1.59
N LEU A 222 19.77 8.72 1.97
CA LEU A 222 19.72 9.89 1.07
C LEU A 222 20.73 10.96 1.51
N ASP A 223 21.29 11.66 0.53
CA ASP A 223 22.17 12.81 0.78
C ASP A 223 21.40 13.95 1.49
N ALA A 224 22.00 14.53 2.52
CA ALA A 224 21.45 15.67 3.25
C ALA A 224 21.19 16.89 2.34
N ALA A 225 21.93 17.04 1.24
CA ALA A 225 21.75 18.11 0.25
C ALA A 225 20.32 18.13 -0.34
N VAL A 226 19.66 16.98 -0.43
CA VAL A 226 18.26 16.83 -0.89
C VAL A 226 17.29 17.68 -0.06
N MET A 227 17.61 17.99 1.20
CA MET A 227 16.76 18.77 2.09
C MET A 227 16.97 20.30 1.98
N SER A 228 17.98 20.75 1.23
CA SER A 228 18.30 22.17 1.08
C SER A 228 17.20 22.96 0.35
N ARG A 229 17.07 24.26 0.60
CA ARG A 229 15.98 25.05 0.00
C ARG A 229 16.13 25.13 -1.53
N ALA A 230 15.11 24.70 -2.28
CA ALA A 230 15.11 24.88 -3.74
C ALA A 230 15.16 26.37 -4.12
N PRO A 231 15.85 26.72 -5.21
CA PRO A 231 15.77 28.06 -5.78
C PRO A 231 14.32 28.42 -6.13
N LYS A 232 13.93 29.67 -5.85
CA LYS A 232 12.58 30.16 -6.15
C LYS A 232 12.45 30.30 -7.67
N ALA A 233 11.68 29.42 -8.30
CA ALA A 233 11.33 29.58 -9.71
C ALA A 233 10.55 30.89 -9.88
N GLN A 234 11.09 31.86 -10.62
CA GLN A 234 10.35 33.07 -10.90
C GLN A 234 9.36 32.77 -12.05
N PRO A 235 8.11 33.28 -12.01
CA PRO A 235 7.16 33.12 -13.11
C PRO A 235 7.73 33.54 -14.47
N SER A 236 8.63 34.53 -14.46
CA SER A 236 9.40 34.98 -15.62
C SER A 236 10.39 33.95 -16.17
N ASP A 237 10.86 32.98 -15.39
CA ASP A 237 11.80 31.95 -15.85
C ASP A 237 11.10 30.89 -16.73
N ARG A 238 9.86 30.52 -16.40
CA ARG A 238 9.02 29.64 -17.25
C ARG A 238 8.74 30.32 -18.59
N LEU A 239 8.34 31.58 -18.55
CA LEU A 239 8.03 32.36 -19.74
C LEU A 239 9.30 32.61 -20.59
N ALA A 240 10.46 32.86 -19.96
CA ALA A 240 11.74 32.97 -20.64
C ALA A 240 12.15 31.65 -21.33
N ALA A 241 11.86 30.50 -20.73
CA ALA A 241 12.12 29.19 -21.36
C ALA A 241 11.23 28.94 -22.60
N ILE A 242 9.95 29.35 -22.56
CA ILE A 242 9.05 29.26 -23.72
C ILE A 242 9.56 30.17 -24.85
N VAL A 243 9.91 31.42 -24.53
CA VAL A 243 10.50 32.36 -25.50
C VAL A 243 11.81 31.80 -26.07
N ALA A 244 12.66 31.19 -25.25
CA ALA A 244 13.90 30.56 -25.70
C ALA A 244 13.65 29.42 -26.70
N ALA A 245 12.64 28.59 -26.45
CA ALA A 245 12.25 27.51 -27.35
C ALA A 245 11.76 28.04 -28.70
N MET A 246 10.95 29.11 -28.70
CA MET A 246 10.49 29.77 -29.92
C MET A 246 11.63 30.36 -30.75
N VAL A 247 12.58 31.05 -30.09
CA VAL A 247 13.76 31.63 -30.76
C VAL A 247 14.69 30.55 -31.30
N LYS A 248 14.85 29.42 -30.59
CA LYS A 248 15.62 28.27 -31.09
C LYS A 248 14.96 27.61 -32.30
N ALA A 249 13.63 27.49 -32.31
CA ALA A 249 12.87 26.91 -33.41
C ALA A 249 12.91 27.79 -34.68
N ASN A 250 12.90 29.11 -34.51
CA ASN A 250 13.03 30.07 -35.60
C ASN A 250 13.90 31.27 -35.15
N PRO A 251 15.21 31.28 -35.48
CA PRO A 251 16.12 32.34 -35.09
C PRO A 251 15.76 33.75 -35.63
N LYS A 252 14.95 33.82 -36.68
CA LYS A 252 14.49 35.08 -37.30
C LYS A 252 13.13 35.56 -36.77
N ILE A 253 12.53 34.85 -35.81
CA ILE A 253 11.23 35.23 -35.25
C ILE A 253 11.29 36.63 -34.62
N THR A 254 10.34 37.48 -34.98
CA THR A 254 10.26 38.83 -34.44
C THR A 254 9.63 38.84 -33.04
N LEU A 255 9.93 39.85 -32.24
CA LEU A 255 9.37 39.98 -30.89
C LEU A 255 7.84 40.11 -30.90
N ARG A 256 7.25 40.68 -31.96
CA ARG A 256 5.79 40.78 -32.14
C ARG A 256 5.16 39.42 -32.44
N GLU A 257 5.83 38.57 -33.21
CA GLU A 257 5.37 37.21 -33.49
C GLU A 257 5.43 36.33 -32.25
N ILE A 258 6.49 36.45 -31.44
CA ILE A 258 6.56 35.78 -30.13
C ILE A 258 5.41 36.25 -29.22
N ALA A 259 5.13 37.56 -29.18
CA ALA A 259 4.01 38.09 -28.38
C ALA A 259 2.67 37.46 -28.78
N ARG A 260 2.36 37.44 -30.09
CA ARG A 260 1.13 36.80 -30.61
C ARG A 260 1.08 35.31 -30.32
N ALA A 261 2.20 34.60 -30.42
CA ALA A 261 2.27 33.18 -30.13
C ALA A 261 1.97 32.90 -28.65
N LEU A 262 2.50 33.71 -27.73
CA LEU A 262 2.20 33.60 -26.30
C LEU A 262 0.73 33.87 -25.97
N GLU A 263 0.11 34.84 -26.66
CA GLU A 263 -1.33 35.12 -26.55
C GLU A 263 -2.19 33.94 -27.04
N GLN A 264 -1.83 33.33 -28.17
CA GLN A 264 -2.51 32.15 -28.72
C GLN A 264 -2.38 30.94 -27.79
N MET A 265 -1.22 30.78 -27.13
CA MET A 265 -0.99 29.78 -26.10
C MET A 265 -1.70 30.07 -24.77
N ARG A 266 -2.43 31.21 -24.67
CA ARG A 266 -3.12 31.70 -23.48
C ARG A 266 -2.19 31.92 -22.28
N GLU A 267 -0.90 32.19 -22.53
CA GLU A 267 0.05 32.52 -21.48
C GLU A 267 -0.17 33.97 -21.00
N ARG A 268 -0.07 34.18 -19.68
CA ARG A 268 -0.20 35.51 -19.08
C ARG A 268 1.16 36.22 -19.08
N SER A 269 1.16 37.51 -19.37
CA SER A 269 2.38 38.33 -19.25
C SER A 269 2.88 38.38 -17.79
N PRO A 270 4.14 38.78 -17.55
CA PRO A 270 4.69 38.89 -16.18
C PRO A 270 3.89 39.80 -15.24
N SER A 271 3.11 40.76 -15.77
CA SER A 271 2.20 41.63 -15.02
C SER A 271 0.77 41.07 -14.89
N GLY A 272 0.48 39.89 -15.44
CA GLY A 272 -0.83 39.23 -15.39
C GLY A 272 -1.79 39.62 -16.53
N ALA A 273 -1.40 40.53 -17.41
CA ALA A 273 -2.22 40.93 -18.57
C ALA A 273 -2.30 39.80 -19.62
N THR A 274 -3.44 39.73 -20.33
CA THR A 274 -3.65 38.83 -21.48
C THR A 274 -2.91 39.27 -22.72
N GLN A 275 -2.72 40.58 -22.91
CA GLN A 275 -1.99 41.16 -24.03
C GLN A 275 -0.51 41.27 -23.71
N TRP A 276 0.33 40.99 -24.71
CA TRP A 276 1.79 40.97 -24.57
C TRP A 276 2.43 42.18 -25.25
N SER A 277 3.13 43.00 -24.46
CA SER A 277 3.95 44.08 -25.00
C SER A 277 5.28 43.55 -25.55
N VAL A 278 5.77 44.19 -26.62
CA VAL A 278 7.08 43.89 -27.22
C VAL A 278 8.21 44.00 -26.18
N SER A 279 8.11 44.98 -25.27
CA SER A 279 9.07 45.20 -24.18
C SER A 279 9.11 44.03 -23.19
N SER A 280 7.94 43.46 -22.83
CA SER A 280 7.87 42.29 -21.96
C SER A 280 8.49 41.06 -22.61
N VAL A 281 8.27 40.87 -23.92
CA VAL A 281 8.88 39.77 -24.68
C VAL A 281 10.40 39.97 -24.81
N LYS A 282 10.86 41.20 -25.07
CA LYS A 282 12.29 41.55 -25.09
C LYS A 282 12.95 41.24 -23.75
N MET A 283 12.34 41.67 -22.64
CA MET A 283 12.83 41.36 -21.29
C MET A 283 12.99 39.86 -21.04
N LEU A 284 12.04 39.03 -21.51
CA LEU A 284 12.12 37.58 -21.39
C LEU A 284 13.17 36.96 -22.31
N LYS A 285 13.36 37.49 -23.53
CA LYS A 285 14.44 37.08 -24.44
C LYS A 285 15.81 37.39 -23.82
N ASP A 286 16.01 38.61 -23.31
CA ASP A 286 17.27 39.02 -22.65
C ASP A 286 17.53 38.20 -21.37
N ARG A 287 16.46 37.82 -20.66
CA ARG A 287 16.55 36.90 -19.53
C ARG A 287 16.92 35.48 -19.95
N ALA A 288 16.34 34.97 -21.05
CA ALA A 288 16.70 33.67 -21.61
C ALA A 288 18.18 33.61 -22.03
N VAL A 289 18.73 34.71 -22.56
CA VAL A 289 20.16 34.86 -22.86
C VAL A 289 20.99 34.80 -21.58
N ARG A 290 20.64 35.57 -20.53
CA ARG A 290 21.31 35.51 -19.21
C ARG A 290 21.27 34.13 -18.55
N MET A 291 20.22 33.36 -18.82
CA MET A 291 20.07 31.97 -18.36
C MET A 291 20.83 30.95 -19.24
N GLY A 292 21.52 31.40 -20.31
CA GLY A 292 22.23 30.52 -21.25
C GLY A 292 21.31 29.67 -22.13
N LEU A 293 20.02 30.00 -22.20
CA LEU A 293 19.02 29.22 -22.95
C LEU A 293 19.02 29.56 -24.45
N VAL A 294 19.54 30.72 -24.85
CA VAL A 294 19.71 31.18 -26.23
C VAL A 294 21.09 31.83 -26.32
N GLY A 295 21.83 31.60 -27.41
CA GLY A 295 23.09 32.31 -27.66
C GLY A 295 22.85 33.79 -27.90
N GLU A 296 23.85 34.65 -27.64
CA GLU A 296 23.78 36.07 -27.97
C GLU A 296 23.65 36.25 -29.49
N THR A 297 22.43 36.27 -30.01
CA THR A 297 22.19 36.57 -31.42
C THR A 297 22.32 38.08 -31.62
N ASN A 298 23.50 38.52 -32.07
CA ASN A 298 23.77 39.89 -32.45
C ASN A 298 23.05 40.22 -33.77
N ARG A 299 21.93 40.93 -33.70
CA ARG A 299 21.37 41.93 -34.64
C ARG A 299 19.88 42.16 -34.38
#